data_AF-A0A0L8GW83-F1
#
_entry.id   AF-A0A0L8GW83-F1
#
_cell.length_a   1.000
_cell.length_b   1.000
_cell.length_c   1.000
_cell.angle_alpha   90.00
_cell.angle_beta   90.00
_cell.angle_gamma   90.00
#
_symmetry.space_group_name_H-M   'P 1'
#
loop_
_entity.id
_entity.type
_entity.pdbx_description
1 polymer ?
#
loop_
_entity_poly.entity_id
_entity_poly.type
_entity_poly.pdbx_seq_one_letter_code
_entity_poly.pdbx_strand_id
1 'polypeptide(L)'
;MTMYEMNFSLLVEKMLSEIVDPAYRQIVVESFMVVATILDRNPELCFPQAVNMDKILENAFSQFQQDLSRDGQVEKEKITLHMFVSTQSNVKQGTISYITKSVVKQVLEGDLKTTPNEMCLLS
;
A
#
# COMPACT_ATOMS: atom_id res chain seq x y z
N MET A 1 -15.53 -19.41 13.69
CA MET A 1 -14.31 -18.72 14.11
C MET A 1 -13.45 -19.71 14.87
N THR A 2 -12.31 -20.10 14.33
CA THR A 2 -11.36 -21.02 14.99
C THR A 2 -10.47 -20.25 15.97
N MET A 3 -9.86 -20.92 16.94
CA MET A 3 -8.95 -20.28 17.91
C MET A 3 -7.78 -19.52 17.24
N TYR A 4 -7.30 -20.00 16.09
CA TYR A 4 -6.25 -19.34 15.31
C TYR A 4 -6.71 -18.02 14.71
N GLU A 5 -7.95 -17.96 14.19
CA GLU A 5 -8.55 -16.73 13.66
C GLU A 5 -8.77 -15.68 14.75
N MET A 6 -9.11 -16.12 15.98
CA MET A 6 -9.29 -15.23 17.12
C MET A 6 -7.98 -14.58 17.56
N ASN A 7 -6.88 -15.34 17.58
CA ASN A 7 -5.55 -14.82 17.88
C ASN A 7 -5.05 -13.84 16.82
N PHE A 8 -5.30 -14.14 15.53
CA PHE A 8 -4.97 -13.22 14.44
C PHE A 8 -5.76 -11.91 14.54
N SER A 9 -7.08 -12.01 14.79
CA SER A 9 -7.95 -10.83 14.94
C SER A 9 -7.50 -9.93 16.09
N LEU A 10 -7.12 -10.52 17.24
CA LEU A 10 -6.60 -9.76 18.39
C LEU A 10 -5.27 -9.05 18.08
N LEU A 11 -4.39 -9.69 17.30
CA LEU A 11 -3.13 -9.07 16.89
C LEU A 11 -3.35 -7.89 15.94
N VAL A 12 -4.26 -8.03 14.97
CA VAL A 12 -4.63 -6.94 14.05
C VAL A 12 -5.28 -5.80 14.82
N GLU A 13 -6.21 -6.11 15.73
CA GLU A 13 -6.86 -5.09 16.57
C GLU A 13 -5.84 -4.35 17.43
N LYS A 14 -4.93 -5.08 18.09
CA LYS A 14 -3.86 -4.47 18.88
C LYS A 14 -2.99 -3.55 18.02
N MET A 15 -2.54 -4.01 16.85
CA MET A 15 -1.76 -3.19 15.92
C MET A 15 -2.49 -1.90 15.52
N LEU A 16 -3.77 -2.01 15.13
CA LEU A 16 -4.55 -0.84 14.71
C LEU A 16 -4.90 0.09 15.88
N SER A 17 -5.04 -0.45 17.09
CA SER A 17 -5.34 0.32 18.30
C SER A 17 -4.20 1.26 18.70
N GLU A 18 -2.96 0.93 18.36
CA GLU A 18 -1.79 1.76 18.62
C GLU A 18 -1.74 3.02 17.72
N ILE A 19 -2.45 3.00 16.60
CA ILE A 19 -2.53 4.14 15.68
C ILE A 19 -3.54 5.15 16.21
N VAL A 20 -3.10 6.27 16.78
CA VAL A 20 -3.99 7.28 17.40
C VAL A 20 -4.80 8.06 16.37
N ASP A 21 -4.20 8.43 15.23
CA ASP A 21 -4.83 9.26 14.22
C ASP A 21 -5.80 8.44 13.34
N PRO A 22 -7.10 8.79 13.29
CA PRO A 22 -8.08 8.00 12.55
C PRO A 22 -7.89 8.05 11.04
N ALA A 23 -7.39 9.16 10.50
CA ALA A 23 -7.17 9.31 9.06
C ALA A 23 -5.98 8.48 8.58
N TYR A 24 -4.90 8.45 9.38
CA TYR A 24 -3.76 7.57 9.15
C TYR A 24 -4.15 6.10 9.32
N ARG A 25 -4.95 5.76 10.35
CA ARG A 25 -5.47 4.40 10.52
C ARG A 25 -6.28 3.95 9.31
N GLN A 26 -7.13 4.81 8.75
CA GLN A 26 -7.89 4.52 7.53
C GLN A 26 -6.96 4.17 6.37
N ILE A 27 -5.94 5.00 6.12
CA ILE A 27 -4.96 4.77 5.04
C ILE A 27 -4.20 3.45 5.23
N VAL A 28 -3.84 3.10 6.46
CA VAL A 28 -3.19 1.81 6.77
C VAL A 28 -4.10 0.64 6.42
N VAL A 29 -5.37 0.70 6.82
CA VAL A 29 -6.36 -0.34 6.49
C VAL A 29 -6.58 -0.44 4.98
N GLU A 30 -6.75 0.68 4.28
CA GLU A 30 -6.87 0.70 2.82
C GLU A 30 -5.64 0.09 2.14
N SER A 31 -4.44 0.36 2.68
CA SER A 31 -3.21 -0.22 2.14
C SER A 31 -3.13 -1.73 2.32
N PHE A 32 -3.57 -2.25 3.47
CA PHE A 32 -3.71 -3.69 3.65
C PHE A 32 -4.67 -4.31 2.63
N MET A 33 -5.81 -3.65 2.36
CA MET A 33 -6.75 -4.11 1.35
C MET A 33 -6.14 -4.13 -0.05
N VAL A 34 -5.36 -3.12 -0.42
CA VAL A 34 -4.65 -3.06 -1.71
C VAL A 34 -3.62 -4.20 -1.81
N VAL A 35 -2.78 -4.38 -0.79
CA VAL A 35 -1.78 -5.46 -0.75
C VAL A 35 -2.45 -6.82 -0.86
N ALA A 36 -3.48 -7.07 -0.05
CA ALA A 36 -4.23 -8.33 -0.07
C ALA A 36 -4.85 -8.58 -1.45
N THR A 37 -5.46 -7.56 -2.05
CA THR A 37 -6.08 -7.66 -3.37
C THR A 37 -5.06 -7.98 -4.47
N ILE A 38 -3.87 -7.35 -4.42
CA ILE A 38 -2.80 -7.61 -5.40
C ILE A 38 -2.32 -9.06 -5.28
N LEU A 39 -2.04 -9.53 -4.06
CA LEU A 39 -1.57 -10.90 -3.85
C LEU A 39 -2.65 -11.95 -4.20
N ASP A 40 -3.92 -11.68 -3.87
CA ASP A 40 -5.05 -12.57 -4.21
C ASP A 40 -5.24 -12.71 -5.72
N ARG A 41 -5.02 -11.62 -6.48
CA ARG A 41 -5.17 -11.62 -7.94
C ARG A 41 -3.95 -12.12 -8.70
N ASN A 42 -2.77 -12.16 -8.07
CA ASN A 42 -1.51 -12.54 -8.69
C ASN A 42 -0.78 -13.51 -7.74
N PRO A 43 -1.20 -14.80 -7.70
CA PRO A 43 -0.66 -15.79 -6.77
C PRO A 43 0.84 -16.09 -6.99
N GLU A 44 1.40 -15.73 -8.14
CA GLU A 44 2.82 -15.77 -8.45
C GLU A 44 3.63 -14.67 -7.72
N LEU A 45 2.97 -13.62 -7.23
CA LEU A 45 3.61 -12.56 -6.47
C LEU A 45 3.68 -12.94 -4.99
N CYS A 46 4.84 -12.73 -4.40
CA CYS A 46 5.05 -12.89 -2.97
C CYS A 46 6.07 -11.87 -2.50
N PHE A 47 5.89 -11.35 -1.29
CA PHE A 47 6.91 -10.52 -0.67
C PHE A 47 8.01 -11.44 -0.11
N PRO A 48 9.27 -11.29 -0.55
CA PRO A 48 10.36 -12.16 -0.08
C PRO A 48 10.67 -11.98 1.42
N GLN A 49 10.21 -10.87 2.00
CA GLN A 49 10.40 -10.49 3.39
C GLN A 49 9.13 -9.81 3.92
N ALA A 50 9.08 -9.56 5.24
CA ALA A 50 7.98 -8.84 5.86
C ALA A 50 7.73 -7.49 5.17
N VAL A 51 6.45 -7.21 4.88
CA VAL A 51 6.03 -5.97 4.21
C VAL A 51 6.17 -4.81 5.19
N ASN A 52 6.97 -3.82 4.81
CA ASN A 52 7.05 -2.56 5.55
C ASN A 52 5.94 -1.62 5.03
N MET A 53 4.81 -1.59 5.75
CA MET A 53 3.65 -0.77 5.42
C MET A 53 3.94 0.73 5.53
N ASP A 54 4.71 1.15 6.53
CA ASP A 54 5.07 2.56 6.71
C ASP A 54 5.80 3.09 5.47
N LYS A 55 6.78 2.32 4.98
CA LYS A 55 7.52 2.67 3.75
C LYS A 55 6.63 2.73 2.52
N ILE A 56 5.63 1.85 2.40
CA ILE A 56 4.65 1.92 1.29
C ILE A 56 3.93 3.27 1.34
N LEU A 57 3.46 3.67 2.53
CA LEU A 57 2.71 4.90 2.74
C LEU A 57 3.56 6.15 2.54
N GLU A 58 4.77 6.17 3.09
CA GLU A 58 5.73 7.26 2.89
C GLU A 58 6.05 7.48 1.40
N ASN A 59 6.29 6.38 0.66
CA ASN A 59 6.53 6.44 -0.77
C ASN A 59 5.31 6.94 -1.55
N ALA A 60 4.11 6.46 -1.20
CA ALA A 60 2.86 6.89 -1.82
C ALA A 60 2.61 8.38 -1.58
N PHE A 61 2.77 8.83 -0.33
CA PHE A 61 2.60 10.22 0.05
C PHE A 61 3.65 11.13 -0.61
N SER A 62 4.92 10.69 -0.68
CA SER A 62 5.98 11.41 -1.37
C SER A 62 5.69 11.59 -2.86
N GLN A 63 5.13 10.57 -3.53
CA GLN A 63 4.71 10.69 -4.93
C GLN A 63 3.54 11.68 -5.09
N PHE A 64 2.55 11.63 -4.19
CA PHE A 64 1.45 12.60 -4.19
C PHE A 64 1.95 14.03 -4.01
N GLN A 65 2.87 14.26 -3.06
CA GLN A 65 3.48 15.57 -2.85
C GLN A 65 4.21 16.08 -4.10
N GLN A 66 4.94 15.20 -4.79
CA GLN A 66 5.66 15.55 -6.01
C GLN A 66 4.70 15.93 -7.14
N ASP A 67 3.64 15.17 -7.35
CA ASP A 67 2.66 15.43 -8.40
C ASP A 67 1.93 16.77 -8.17
N LEU A 68 1.46 17.04 -6.96
CA LEU A 68 0.81 18.31 -6.61
C LEU A 68 1.74 19.52 -6.73
N SER A 69 3.01 19.35 -6.34
CA SER A 69 4.02 20.42 -6.47
C SER A 69 4.34 20.69 -7.94
N ARG A 70 4.39 19.65 -8.79
CA ARG A 70 4.69 19.77 -10.21
C ARG A 70 3.57 20.46 -10.99
N ASP A 71 2.32 20.20 -10.60
CA ASP A 71 1.15 20.86 -11.20
C ASP A 71 0.98 22.31 -10.70
N GLY A 72 1.90 22.81 -9.86
CA GLY A 72 1.93 24.19 -9.36
C GLY A 72 0.76 24.54 -8.44
N GLN A 73 0.01 23.53 -7.97
CA GLN A 73 -1.22 23.75 -7.20
C GLN A 73 -0.91 24.13 -5.75
N VAL A 74 0.12 23.51 -5.16
CA VAL A 74 0.47 23.69 -3.74
C VAL A 74 1.98 23.48 -3.56
N GLU A 75 2.64 24.32 -2.76
CA GLU A 75 4.03 24.12 -2.35
C GLU A 75 4.18 22.83 -1.53
N LYS A 76 5.24 22.06 -1.78
CA LYS A 76 5.45 20.73 -1.16
C LYS A 76 5.29 20.71 0.35
N GLU A 77 5.79 21.74 1.05
CA GLU A 77 5.75 21.84 2.52
C GLU A 77 4.34 22.07 3.08
N LYS A 78 3.40 22.55 2.26
CA LYS A 78 2.00 22.78 2.66
C LYS A 78 1.11 21.56 2.43
N ILE A 79 1.62 20.52 1.77
CA ILE A 79 0.86 19.31 1.47
C ILE A 79 0.82 18.42 2.71
N THR A 80 -0.36 18.25 3.27
CA THR A 80 -0.59 17.49 4.50
C THR A 80 -1.15 16.09 4.23
N LEU A 81 -1.00 15.18 5.20
CA LEU A 81 -1.62 13.85 5.15
C LEU A 81 -3.15 13.95 4.95
N HIS A 82 -3.80 14.93 5.58
CA HIS A 82 -5.25 15.12 5.43
C HIS A 82 -5.66 15.37 3.97
N MET A 83 -4.89 16.13 3.20
CA MET A 83 -5.15 16.34 1.77
C MET A 83 -5.02 15.02 0.99
N PHE A 84 -4.04 14.20 1.36
CA PHE A 84 -3.85 12.88 0.75
C PHE A 84 -5.01 11.94 1.05
N VAL A 85 -5.52 11.89 2.29
CA VAL A 85 -6.67 11.06 2.67
C VAL A 85 -7.96 11.55 1.98
N SER A 86 -8.10 12.87 1.81
CA SER A 86 -9.31 13.49 1.28
C SER A 86 -9.45 13.42 -0.25
N THR A 87 -8.46 12.87 -0.95
CA THR A 87 -8.46 12.82 -2.41
C THR A 87 -9.43 11.74 -2.90
N GLN A 88 -10.33 12.09 -3.81
CA GLN A 88 -11.37 11.16 -4.31
C GLN A 88 -10.75 9.89 -4.94
N SER A 89 -11.24 8.73 -4.52
CA SER A 89 -10.71 7.40 -4.84
C SER A 89 -10.80 7.02 -6.34
N ASN A 90 -11.65 7.72 -7.09
CA ASN A 90 -12.05 7.45 -8.48
C ASN A 90 -11.40 8.40 -9.50
N VAL A 91 -10.44 9.22 -9.07
CA VAL A 91 -9.62 10.07 -9.96
C VAL A 91 -8.28 9.37 -10.22
N LYS A 92 -7.65 9.61 -11.38
CA LYS A 92 -6.34 9.03 -11.77
C LYS A 92 -5.23 9.24 -10.71
N GLN A 93 -5.37 10.27 -9.88
CA GLN A 93 -4.48 10.66 -8.79
C GLN A 93 -5.14 10.46 -7.41
N GLY A 94 -6.04 9.48 -7.25
CA GLY A 94 -6.60 9.13 -5.93
C GLY A 94 -5.56 8.49 -5.01
N THR A 95 -5.79 8.53 -3.70
CA THR A 95 -4.95 7.95 -2.64
C THR A 95 -4.57 6.49 -2.95
N ILE A 96 -5.57 5.69 -3.34
CA ILE A 96 -5.42 4.27 -3.71
C ILE A 96 -4.48 4.10 -4.91
N SER A 97 -4.48 5.03 -5.87
CA SER A 97 -3.59 4.98 -7.04
C SER A 97 -2.12 5.08 -6.61
N TYR A 98 -1.81 5.99 -5.69
CA TYR A 98 -0.46 6.15 -5.15
C TYR A 98 -0.03 4.97 -4.28
N ILE A 99 -0.93 4.46 -3.44
CA ILE A 99 -0.68 3.26 -2.63
C ILE A 99 -0.40 2.07 -3.56
N THR A 100 -1.26 1.83 -4.54
CA THR A 100 -1.11 0.73 -5.51
C THR A 100 0.23 0.81 -6.23
N LYS A 101 0.61 1.99 -6.74
CA LYS A 101 1.92 2.19 -7.39
C LYS A 101 3.07 1.86 -6.45
N SER A 102 3.00 2.29 -5.19
CA SER A 102 4.02 2.04 -4.18
C SER A 102 4.14 0.55 -3.84
N VAL A 103 3.01 -0.15 -3.68
CA VAL A 103 2.97 -1.61 -3.45
C VAL A 103 3.57 -2.36 -4.63
N VAL A 104 3.11 -2.09 -5.85
CA VAL A 104 3.61 -2.76 -7.06
C VAL A 104 5.11 -2.52 -7.20
N LYS A 105 5.58 -1.29 -6.98
CA LYS A 105 7.00 -0.97 -7.00
C LYS A 105 7.78 -1.81 -5.97
N GLN A 106 7.28 -1.92 -4.74
CA GLN A 106 7.94 -2.71 -3.70
C GLN A 106 7.95 -4.22 -4.01
N VAL A 107 6.88 -4.75 -4.62
CA VAL A 107 6.82 -6.16 -5.05
C VAL A 107 7.84 -6.43 -6.17
N LEU A 108 7.95 -5.50 -7.13
CA LEU A 108 8.89 -5.64 -8.25
C LEU A 108 10.36 -5.38 -7.85
N GLU A 109 10.60 -4.55 -6.84
CA GLU A 109 11.93 -4.33 -6.26
C GLU A 109 12.36 -5.46 -5.32
N GLY A 110 11.40 -6.21 -4.76
CA GLY A 110 11.69 -7.47 -4.09
C GLY A 110 12.06 -8.53 -5.12
N ASP A 111 13.06 -9.36 -4.83
CA ASP A 111 13.40 -10.51 -5.68
C ASP A 111 12.13 -11.33 -5.93
N LEU A 112 11.62 -11.24 -7.15
CA LEU A 112 10.60 -12.14 -7.67
C LEU A 112 11.17 -13.55 -7.53
N LYS A 113 10.68 -14.31 -6.55
CA LYS A 113 10.81 -15.77 -6.63
C LYS A 113 9.91 -16.21 -7.75
N THR A 114 10.37 -16.05 -8.99
CA THR A 114 9.85 -16.82 -10.11
C THR A 114 10.00 -18.27 -9.69
N THR A 115 8.89 -18.95 -9.44
CA THR A 115 8.92 -20.40 -9.30
C THR A 115 9.61 -20.92 -10.55
N PRO A 116 10.72 -21.68 -10.46
CA PRO A 116 11.56 -22.01 -11.62
C PRO A 116 10.88 -22.85 -12.72
N ASN A 117 9.59 -23.13 -12.61
CA ASN A 117 8.95 -24.20 -13.36
C ASN A 117 8.07 -23.76 -14.53
N GLU A 118 7.88 -22.47 -14.78
CA GLU A 118 7.31 -22.00 -16.05
C GLU A 118 8.12 -20.80 -16.53
N MET A 119 9.34 -21.11 -16.99
CA MET A 119 10.02 -20.26 -17.97
C MET A 119 9.03 -20.05 -19.12
N CYS A 120 8.44 -18.86 -19.22
CA CYS A 120 7.70 -18.42 -20.39
C CYS A 120 8.64 -18.44 -21.59
N LEU A 121 8.74 -19.60 -22.23
CA LEU A 121 9.31 -19.74 -23.55
C LEU A 121 8.28 -19.16 -24.51
N LEU A 122 8.50 -17.91 -24.92
CA LEU A 122 7.89 -17.40 -26.14
C LEU A 122 8.39 -18.30 -27.28
N SER A 123 7.48 -19.10 -27.82
CA SER A 123 7.70 -19.90 -29.04
C SER A 123 7.70 -19.01 -30.27
#